data_AF-A0A2H3CYK8-F1
#
_entry.id   AF-A0A2H3CYK8-F1
#
_cell.length_a   1.000
_cell.length_b   1.000
_cell.length_c   1.000
_cell.angle_alpha   90.00
_cell.angle_beta   90.00
_cell.angle_gamma   90.00
#
_symmetry.space_group_name_H-M   'P 1'
#
loop_
_entity.id
_entity.type
_entity.pdbx_description
1 polymer ?
#
loop_
_entity_poly.entity_id
_entity_poly.type
_entity_poly.pdbx_seq_one_letter_code
_entity_poly.pdbx_strand_id
1 'polypeptide(L)'
;MDTLRIVGHVTRNSPALPKVGTAGIPVRTPTWGLEEEHQGEIKATWLGHACYLVELPFVTSLGRGARVLFDPVFSDRCSPSQSFGPKRFTEPPCKIEDIPEVDAVVISHNHYDHLDNHTLSTLFKRTRKPHAFAPLGNEKHFESIGIPNGHAHTLDWWDARRVEIPGTSFKLTCTPAQHLTGRGLLDQGKTLWSSWAVEGEGKKVYFTGDTGYRSVKDGENEAERPVCPAFKEIGERFGGFDLAMIPIGAYNPRWFMSTIHCAPQDSVRIFKDIRAKKAVAMHWGTWILTTEDITEPPKRLAEECRKIGIDEANFLVSDIGETKYF
;
A
#
# COMPACT_ATOMS: atom_id res chain seq x y z
N MET A 1 -13.32 24.17 -4.15
CA MET A 1 -11.91 24.13 -4.56
C MET A 1 -11.85 24.46 -6.03
N ASP A 2 -10.87 25.23 -6.48
CA ASP A 2 -10.74 25.62 -7.88
C ASP A 2 -10.00 24.54 -8.67
N THR A 3 -10.75 23.69 -9.38
CA THR A 3 -10.22 22.59 -10.20
C THR A 3 -9.21 23.08 -11.24
N LEU A 4 -9.37 24.30 -11.77
CA LEU A 4 -8.44 24.89 -12.74
C LEU A 4 -7.08 25.18 -12.11
N ARG A 5 -7.07 25.62 -10.84
CA ARG A 5 -5.83 25.85 -10.09
C ARG A 5 -5.04 24.56 -9.89
N ILE A 6 -5.72 23.45 -9.56
CA ILE A 6 -5.09 22.14 -9.36
C ILE A 6 -4.49 21.65 -10.68
N VAL A 7 -5.29 21.59 -11.75
CA VAL A 7 -4.86 21.12 -13.07
C VAL A 7 -3.70 21.97 -13.60
N GLY A 8 -3.80 23.30 -13.49
CA GLY A 8 -2.73 24.20 -13.88
C GLY A 8 -1.43 23.99 -13.08
N HIS A 9 -1.53 23.72 -11.78
CA HIS A 9 -0.35 23.44 -10.95
C HIS A 9 0.31 22.11 -11.32
N VAL A 10 -0.46 21.02 -11.41
CA VAL A 10 0.06 19.69 -11.76
C VAL A 10 0.71 19.73 -13.15
N THR A 11 0.02 20.27 -14.15
CA THR A 11 0.53 20.32 -15.53
C THR A 11 1.87 21.06 -15.65
N ARG A 12 2.09 22.10 -14.86
CA ARG A 12 3.31 22.93 -14.91
C ARG A 12 4.47 22.36 -14.11
N ASN A 13 4.19 21.62 -13.03
CA ASN A 13 5.19 21.24 -12.04
C ASN A 13 5.42 19.72 -11.96
N SER A 14 4.64 18.90 -12.67
CA SER A 14 4.90 17.47 -12.73
C SER A 14 6.28 17.20 -13.35
N PRO A 15 7.08 16.32 -12.75
CA PRO A 15 8.36 15.93 -13.34
C PRO A 15 8.15 15.29 -14.71
N ALA A 16 9.17 15.40 -15.56
CA ALA A 16 9.17 14.69 -16.84
C ALA A 16 9.19 13.18 -16.60
N LEU A 17 8.39 12.43 -17.37
CA LEU A 17 8.41 10.98 -17.32
C LEU A 17 9.78 10.47 -17.79
N PRO A 18 10.59 9.83 -16.94
CA PRO A 18 11.87 9.29 -17.38
C PRO A 18 11.63 8.08 -18.28
N LYS A 19 12.65 7.71 -19.06
CA LYS A 19 12.62 6.42 -19.75
C LYS A 19 12.63 5.31 -18.71
N VAL A 20 11.94 4.22 -19.02
CA VAL A 20 11.92 3.04 -18.16
C VAL A 20 13.34 2.55 -17.91
N GLY A 21 13.67 2.29 -16.64
CA GLY A 21 15.01 1.86 -16.22
C GLY A 21 16.03 2.99 -16.04
N THR A 22 15.71 4.25 -16.36
CA THR A 22 16.64 5.38 -16.22
C THR A 22 16.36 6.27 -15.01
N ALA A 23 15.35 5.92 -14.19
CA ALA A 23 14.92 6.72 -13.04
C ALA A 23 15.80 6.59 -11.79
N GLY A 24 16.84 5.73 -11.82
CA GLY A 24 17.69 5.45 -10.66
C GLY A 24 16.99 4.67 -9.55
N ILE A 25 15.87 4.01 -9.86
CA ILE A 25 15.12 3.14 -8.96
C ILE A 25 15.39 1.70 -9.40
N PRO A 26 16.17 0.92 -8.65
CA PRO A 26 16.52 -0.43 -9.08
C PRO A 26 15.29 -1.34 -9.09
N VAL A 27 15.22 -2.17 -10.13
CA VAL A 27 14.25 -3.25 -10.27
C VAL A 27 15.05 -4.55 -10.33
N ARG A 28 14.68 -5.51 -9.48
CA ARG A 28 15.31 -6.82 -9.40
C ARG A 28 14.27 -7.93 -9.44
N THR A 29 14.67 -9.11 -9.90
CA THR A 29 13.79 -10.29 -9.86
C THR A 29 13.58 -10.71 -8.40
N PRO A 30 12.33 -10.93 -7.94
CA PRO A 30 12.07 -11.35 -6.57
C PRO A 30 12.62 -12.74 -6.26
N THR A 31 13.25 -12.88 -5.10
CA THR A 31 13.69 -14.18 -4.55
C THR A 31 12.62 -14.84 -3.69
N TRP A 32 11.62 -14.07 -3.26
CA TRP A 32 10.51 -14.48 -2.39
C TRP A 32 10.92 -14.90 -0.97
N GLY A 33 12.21 -14.83 -0.62
CA GLY A 33 12.72 -15.27 0.67
C GLY A 33 12.50 -16.77 0.92
N LEU A 34 12.80 -17.62 -0.06
CA LEU A 34 12.58 -19.08 0.02
C LEU A 34 13.66 -19.81 0.84
N GLU A 35 14.71 -19.11 1.25
CA GLU A 35 15.83 -19.66 2.01
C GLU A 35 15.38 -20.13 3.42
N GLU A 36 15.90 -21.27 3.88
CA GLU A 36 15.49 -21.88 5.16
C GLU A 36 15.81 -21.00 6.38
N GLU A 37 16.89 -20.21 6.31
CA GLU A 37 17.30 -19.32 7.40
C GLU A 37 16.27 -18.24 7.72
N HIS A 38 15.40 -17.89 6.77
CA HIS A 38 14.38 -16.84 6.91
C HIS A 38 12.98 -17.39 7.27
N GLN A 39 12.83 -18.68 7.59
CA GLN A 39 11.51 -19.27 7.91
C GLN A 39 10.84 -18.67 9.17
N GLY A 40 11.62 -18.10 10.09
CA GLY A 40 11.15 -17.47 11.32
C GLY A 40 10.91 -15.96 11.25
N GLU A 41 11.00 -15.36 10.06
CA GLU A 41 10.97 -13.91 9.85
C GLU A 41 9.76 -13.48 9.00
N ILE A 42 9.22 -12.29 9.28
CA ILE A 42 8.22 -11.68 8.39
C ILE A 42 8.97 -11.31 7.11
N LYS A 43 8.51 -11.81 5.98
CA LYS A 43 9.12 -11.53 4.67
C LYS A 43 8.25 -10.52 3.94
N ALA A 44 8.81 -9.40 3.53
CA ALA A 44 8.10 -8.38 2.76
C ALA A 44 8.81 -8.14 1.44
N THR A 45 8.15 -8.50 0.34
CA THR A 45 8.64 -8.27 -1.02
C THR A 45 7.91 -7.09 -1.63
N TRP A 46 8.64 -6.03 -1.95
CA TRP A 46 8.05 -4.87 -2.61
C TRP A 46 7.87 -5.14 -4.10
N LEU A 47 6.66 -5.06 -4.63
CA LEU A 47 6.37 -5.34 -6.05
C LEU A 47 6.13 -4.05 -6.85
N GLY A 48 6.44 -2.90 -6.25
CA GLY A 48 6.26 -1.57 -6.81
C GLY A 48 5.01 -0.88 -6.28
N HIS A 49 5.06 0.45 -6.21
CA HIS A 49 3.99 1.31 -5.70
C HIS A 49 3.52 0.90 -4.30
N ALA A 50 2.22 0.65 -4.09
CA ALA A 50 1.67 0.11 -2.84
C ALA A 50 1.65 -1.43 -2.79
N CYS A 51 2.12 -2.11 -3.84
CA CYS A 51 2.03 -3.57 -3.93
C CYS A 51 3.12 -4.24 -3.09
N TYR A 52 2.69 -4.99 -2.08
CA TYR A 52 3.58 -5.80 -1.24
C TYR A 52 3.05 -7.22 -1.12
N LEU A 53 3.94 -8.19 -1.27
CA LEU A 53 3.70 -9.55 -0.82
C LEU A 53 4.32 -9.73 0.56
N VAL A 54 3.52 -10.09 1.55
CA VAL A 54 3.97 -10.36 2.91
C VAL A 54 3.74 -11.82 3.27
N GLU A 55 4.77 -12.50 3.78
CA GLU A 55 4.69 -13.82 4.41
C GLU A 55 4.88 -13.70 5.91
N LEU A 56 3.97 -14.29 6.69
CA LEU A 56 4.09 -14.34 8.15
C LEU A 56 5.03 -15.48 8.62
N PRO A 57 5.76 -15.31 9.74
CA PRO A 57 6.86 -16.18 10.16
C PRO A 57 6.40 -17.45 10.89
N PHE A 58 5.67 -18.30 10.20
CA PHE A 58 5.26 -19.61 10.72
C PHE A 58 5.13 -20.61 9.59
N VAL A 59 5.39 -21.88 9.86
CA VAL A 59 5.30 -22.91 8.83
C VAL A 59 3.94 -23.59 8.93
N THR A 60 3.12 -23.40 7.91
CA THR A 60 1.85 -24.11 7.73
C THR A 60 2.07 -25.51 7.17
N SER A 61 1.01 -26.32 7.02
CA SER A 61 1.14 -27.60 6.33
C SER A 61 1.47 -27.46 4.82
N LEU A 62 1.48 -26.24 4.30
CA LEU A 62 1.96 -25.89 2.95
C LEU A 62 3.48 -25.68 2.88
N GLY A 63 4.22 -25.84 3.98
CA GLY A 63 5.68 -25.64 4.01
C GLY A 63 6.12 -24.16 3.94
N ARG A 64 5.19 -23.24 4.18
CA ARG A 64 5.39 -21.77 4.16
C ARG A 64 4.46 -21.07 5.13
N GLY A 65 4.69 -19.79 5.38
CA GLY A 65 3.75 -18.93 6.10
C GLY A 65 2.54 -18.48 5.30
N ALA A 66 1.58 -17.88 6.01
CA ALA A 66 0.44 -17.21 5.38
C ALA A 66 0.96 -16.05 4.51
N ARG A 67 0.50 -15.99 3.26
CA ARG A 67 0.89 -14.98 2.29
C ARG A 67 -0.26 -14.02 1.99
N VAL A 68 -0.04 -12.74 2.23
CA VAL A 68 -0.99 -11.66 1.98
C VAL A 68 -0.41 -10.72 0.93
N LEU A 69 -1.14 -10.50 -0.15
CA LEU A 69 -0.78 -9.61 -1.24
C LEU A 69 -1.61 -8.33 -1.16
N PHE A 70 -0.97 -7.20 -0.93
CA PHE A 70 -1.64 -5.90 -0.78
C PHE A 70 -1.61 -5.13 -2.09
N ASP A 71 -2.72 -4.45 -2.42
CA ASP A 71 -2.89 -3.53 -3.55
C ASP A 71 -2.16 -3.93 -4.85
N PRO A 72 -2.43 -5.13 -5.40
CA PRO A 72 -1.63 -5.62 -6.51
C PRO A 72 -1.98 -4.96 -7.84
N VAL A 73 -1.04 -4.18 -8.37
CA VAL A 73 -1.15 -3.51 -9.67
C VAL A 73 0.06 -3.81 -10.55
N PHE A 74 -0.18 -4.54 -11.64
CA PHE A 74 0.83 -4.90 -12.63
C PHE A 74 0.61 -4.26 -14.00
N SER A 75 -0.54 -3.61 -14.22
CA SER A 75 -0.83 -2.83 -15.43
C SER A 75 0.19 -1.71 -15.70
N ASP A 76 0.40 -1.38 -16.98
CA ASP A 76 1.32 -0.29 -17.40
C ASP A 76 0.78 1.07 -16.98
N ARG A 77 -0.55 1.25 -17.05
CA ARG A 77 -1.23 2.48 -16.64
C ARG A 77 -2.23 2.24 -15.51
N CYS A 78 -2.19 3.10 -14.50
CA CYS A 78 -3.21 3.18 -13.44
C CYS A 78 -4.38 4.06 -13.92
N SER A 79 -5.19 3.51 -14.82
CA SER A 79 -6.24 4.23 -15.55
C SER A 79 -7.37 3.28 -15.97
N PRO A 80 -8.59 3.77 -16.22
CA PRO A 80 -9.64 2.98 -16.88
C PRO A 80 -9.23 2.46 -18.27
N SER A 81 -8.15 2.97 -18.86
CA SER A 81 -7.65 2.57 -20.17
C SER A 81 -6.13 2.45 -20.17
N GLN A 82 -5.59 1.48 -20.92
CA GLN A 82 -4.16 1.38 -21.16
C GLN A 82 -3.65 2.36 -22.23
N SER A 83 -4.55 3.11 -22.89
CA SER A 83 -4.19 4.12 -23.90
C SER A 83 -3.95 5.52 -23.33
N PHE A 84 -4.48 5.85 -22.14
CA PHE A 84 -4.37 7.17 -21.51
C PHE A 84 -4.24 7.07 -19.99
N GLY A 85 -3.84 8.17 -19.32
CA GLY A 85 -3.61 8.21 -17.88
C GLY A 85 -2.16 7.93 -17.49
N PRO A 86 -1.80 7.94 -16.19
CA PRO A 86 -0.42 7.84 -15.76
C PRO A 86 0.19 6.49 -16.17
N LYS A 87 1.38 6.52 -16.77
CA LYS A 87 2.14 5.34 -17.19
C LYS A 87 3.30 5.11 -16.24
N ARG A 88 3.56 3.84 -15.90
CA ARG A 88 4.66 3.49 -15.01
C ARG A 88 6.00 3.79 -15.67
N PHE A 89 6.96 4.23 -14.87
CA PHE A 89 8.33 4.49 -15.31
C PHE A 89 9.35 3.48 -14.78
N THR A 90 8.89 2.51 -13.99
CA THR A 90 9.64 1.31 -13.59
C THR A 90 8.90 0.08 -14.10
N GLU A 91 9.65 -0.96 -14.51
CA GLU A 91 9.04 -2.22 -14.90
C GLU A 91 8.46 -2.94 -13.68
N PRO A 92 7.38 -3.73 -13.82
CA PRO A 92 7.02 -4.69 -12.81
C PRO A 92 8.18 -5.70 -12.62
N PRO A 93 8.51 -6.10 -11.39
CA PRO A 93 9.69 -6.94 -11.14
C PRO A 93 9.53 -8.40 -11.57
N CYS A 94 8.31 -8.83 -11.87
CA CYS A 94 7.96 -10.17 -12.34
C CYS A 94 6.63 -10.13 -13.12
N LYS A 95 6.22 -11.26 -13.69
CA LYS A 95 4.85 -11.40 -14.22
C LYS A 95 3.87 -11.72 -13.09
N ILE A 96 2.57 -11.51 -13.32
CA ILE A 96 1.52 -11.85 -12.35
C ILE A 96 1.52 -13.36 -12.07
N GLU A 97 1.83 -14.17 -13.08
CA GLU A 97 1.94 -15.63 -12.98
C GLU A 97 3.11 -16.09 -12.11
N ASP A 98 4.17 -15.29 -12.02
CA ASP A 98 5.37 -15.60 -11.24
C ASP A 98 5.19 -15.31 -9.75
N ILE A 99 4.18 -14.51 -9.37
CA ILE A 99 3.85 -14.27 -7.97
C ILE A 99 3.54 -15.63 -7.34
N PRO A 100 4.15 -15.98 -6.21
CA PRO A 100 3.87 -17.25 -5.58
C PRO A 100 2.39 -17.36 -5.17
N GLU A 101 1.99 -18.55 -4.76
CA GLU A 101 0.65 -18.76 -4.27
C GLU A 101 0.36 -17.91 -3.01
N VAL A 102 -0.77 -17.19 -2.99
CA VAL A 102 -1.17 -16.29 -1.90
C VAL A 102 -2.49 -16.74 -1.28
N ASP A 103 -2.69 -16.44 0.00
CA ASP A 103 -3.88 -16.85 0.75
C ASP A 103 -4.92 -15.75 0.79
N ALA A 104 -4.48 -14.48 0.79
CA ALA A 104 -5.33 -13.33 0.68
C ALA A 104 -4.75 -12.28 -0.28
N VAL A 105 -5.65 -11.60 -0.99
CA VAL A 105 -5.41 -10.33 -1.68
C VAL A 105 -6.20 -9.26 -0.95
N VAL A 106 -5.56 -8.15 -0.59
CA VAL A 106 -6.14 -7.11 0.26
C VAL A 106 -6.04 -5.76 -0.45
N ILE A 107 -7.18 -5.10 -0.59
CA ILE A 107 -7.33 -3.81 -1.25
C ILE A 107 -7.57 -2.72 -0.19
N SER A 108 -6.78 -1.65 -0.19
CA SER A 108 -6.99 -0.49 0.68
C SER A 108 -8.15 0.39 0.21
N HIS A 109 -8.26 0.63 -1.09
CA HIS A 109 -9.32 1.43 -1.69
C HIS A 109 -9.36 1.21 -3.21
N ASN A 110 -10.37 1.77 -3.87
CA ASN A 110 -10.68 1.39 -5.24
C ASN A 110 -10.03 2.25 -6.33
N HIS A 111 -9.00 3.06 -6.06
CA HIS A 111 -8.30 3.79 -7.13
C HIS A 111 -7.54 2.83 -8.06
N TYR A 112 -7.25 3.29 -9.28
CA TYR A 112 -6.66 2.45 -10.34
C TYR A 112 -5.22 2.00 -10.05
N ASP A 113 -4.50 2.71 -9.19
CA ASP A 113 -3.15 2.38 -8.74
C ASP A 113 -3.13 1.46 -7.51
N HIS A 114 -4.29 1.08 -6.97
CA HIS A 114 -4.43 0.14 -5.84
C HIS A 114 -5.33 -1.08 -6.17
N LEU A 115 -6.28 -0.90 -7.08
CA LEU A 115 -7.21 -1.93 -7.52
C LEU A 115 -7.14 -2.06 -9.05
N ASP A 116 -6.36 -3.04 -9.51
CA ASP A 116 -6.18 -3.37 -10.92
C ASP A 116 -6.99 -4.62 -11.33
N ASN A 117 -8.00 -4.40 -12.17
CA ASN A 117 -8.87 -5.46 -12.66
C ASN A 117 -8.08 -6.57 -13.37
N HIS A 118 -7.05 -6.21 -14.16
CA HIS A 118 -6.28 -7.20 -14.91
C HIS A 118 -5.51 -8.12 -13.96
N THR A 119 -4.86 -7.54 -12.94
CA THR A 119 -4.13 -8.31 -11.94
C THR A 119 -5.06 -9.22 -11.15
N LEU A 120 -6.17 -8.70 -10.63
CA LEU A 120 -7.13 -9.49 -9.85
C LEU A 120 -7.75 -10.62 -10.66
N SER A 121 -8.28 -10.33 -11.85
CA SER A 121 -8.88 -11.37 -12.70
C SER A 121 -7.87 -12.43 -13.13
N THR A 122 -6.58 -12.11 -13.24
CA THR A 122 -5.52 -13.10 -13.51
C THR A 122 -5.23 -13.98 -12.30
N LEU A 123 -5.10 -13.39 -11.10
CA LEU A 123 -4.89 -14.15 -9.85
C LEU A 123 -6.05 -15.12 -9.56
N PHE A 124 -7.29 -14.73 -9.84
CA PHE A 124 -8.48 -15.55 -9.59
C PHE A 124 -8.72 -16.67 -10.62
N LYS A 125 -7.91 -16.75 -11.70
CA LYS A 125 -7.87 -17.90 -12.62
C LYS A 125 -7.05 -19.07 -12.09
N ARG A 126 -6.29 -18.89 -11.00
CA ARG A 126 -5.48 -19.95 -10.39
C ARG A 126 -6.35 -21.07 -9.82
N THR A 127 -5.77 -22.28 -9.75
CA THR A 127 -6.43 -23.46 -9.18
C THR A 127 -6.84 -23.21 -7.73
N ARG A 128 -5.90 -22.78 -6.88
CA ARG A 128 -6.22 -22.29 -5.53
C ARG A 128 -6.46 -20.79 -5.58
N LYS A 129 -7.70 -20.40 -5.29
CA LYS A 129 -8.12 -18.99 -5.28
C LYS A 129 -7.83 -18.39 -3.91
N PRO A 130 -7.20 -17.21 -3.83
CA PRO A 130 -7.07 -16.50 -2.58
C PRO A 130 -8.44 -15.96 -2.12
N HIS A 131 -8.52 -15.52 -0.88
CA HIS A 131 -9.60 -14.63 -0.45
C HIS A 131 -9.28 -13.19 -0.89
N ALA A 132 -10.26 -12.47 -1.43
CA ALA A 132 -10.15 -11.04 -1.73
C ALA A 132 -10.82 -10.22 -0.62
N PHE A 133 -10.12 -9.21 -0.14
CA PHE A 133 -10.59 -8.26 0.85
C PHE A 133 -10.59 -6.85 0.27
N ALA A 134 -11.66 -6.11 0.52
CA ALA A 134 -11.74 -4.68 0.22
C ALA A 134 -12.58 -3.96 1.29
N PRO A 135 -12.56 -2.62 1.34
CA PRO A 135 -13.46 -1.88 2.20
C PRO A 135 -14.92 -1.99 1.72
N LEU A 136 -15.86 -1.73 2.63
CA LEU A 136 -17.31 -1.70 2.39
C LEU A 136 -17.69 -0.99 1.07
N GLY A 137 -18.64 -1.56 0.32
CA GLY A 137 -19.17 -0.99 -0.93
C GLY A 137 -18.50 -1.49 -2.22
N ASN A 138 -17.44 -2.30 -2.12
CA ASN A 138 -16.73 -2.87 -3.27
C ASN A 138 -17.32 -4.20 -3.78
N GLU A 139 -18.45 -4.67 -3.23
CA GLU A 139 -19.04 -5.98 -3.52
C GLU A 139 -19.36 -6.12 -5.02
N LYS A 140 -20.06 -5.13 -5.56
CA LYS A 140 -20.42 -5.07 -6.98
C LYS A 140 -19.20 -5.02 -7.89
N HIS A 141 -18.12 -4.39 -7.42
CA HIS A 141 -16.90 -4.33 -8.21
C HIS A 141 -16.21 -5.71 -8.27
N PHE A 142 -16.08 -6.39 -7.14
CA PHE A 142 -15.58 -7.76 -7.07
C PHE A 142 -16.41 -8.73 -7.92
N GLU A 143 -17.73 -8.64 -7.85
CA GLU A 143 -18.63 -9.41 -8.72
C GLU A 143 -18.37 -9.12 -10.20
N SER A 144 -18.23 -7.84 -10.57
CA SER A 144 -18.03 -7.43 -11.98
C SER A 144 -16.74 -7.95 -12.61
N ILE A 145 -15.72 -8.24 -11.81
CA ILE A 145 -14.42 -8.78 -12.27
C ILE A 145 -14.28 -10.29 -12.05
N GLY A 146 -15.37 -10.96 -11.63
CA GLY A 146 -15.47 -12.41 -11.53
C GLY A 146 -14.89 -13.04 -10.27
N ILE A 147 -14.75 -12.28 -9.18
CA ILE A 147 -14.33 -12.84 -7.90
C ILE A 147 -15.50 -13.66 -7.31
N PRO A 148 -15.31 -14.95 -6.99
CA PRO A 148 -16.39 -15.77 -6.44
C PRO A 148 -16.88 -15.26 -5.08
N ASN A 149 -18.19 -15.27 -4.83
CA ASN A 149 -18.79 -14.78 -3.59
C ASN A 149 -18.21 -15.42 -2.31
N GLY A 150 -17.85 -16.71 -2.33
CA GLY A 150 -17.21 -17.37 -1.20
C GLY A 150 -15.79 -16.88 -0.87
N HIS A 151 -15.18 -16.15 -1.81
CA HIS A 151 -13.84 -15.56 -1.69
C HIS A 151 -13.86 -14.03 -1.59
N ALA A 152 -14.98 -13.36 -1.84
CA ALA A 152 -15.11 -11.91 -1.82
C ALA A 152 -15.57 -11.41 -0.44
N HIS A 153 -14.76 -10.56 0.20
CA HIS A 153 -15.05 -10.03 1.54
C HIS A 153 -14.91 -8.50 1.54
N THR A 154 -16.00 -7.81 1.83
CA THR A 154 -16.00 -6.37 2.08
C THR A 154 -16.24 -6.10 3.55
N LEU A 155 -15.45 -5.21 4.15
CA LEU A 155 -15.46 -4.94 5.59
C LEU A 155 -15.56 -3.44 5.86
N ASP A 156 -16.35 -3.05 6.87
CA ASP A 156 -16.31 -1.69 7.41
C ASP A 156 -15.12 -1.52 8.36
N TRP A 157 -14.79 -0.29 8.75
CA TRP A 157 -13.75 -0.07 9.74
C TRP A 157 -14.06 -0.78 11.05
N TRP A 158 -13.02 -1.41 11.59
CA TRP A 158 -13.01 -2.25 12.78
C TRP A 158 -13.68 -3.62 12.62
N ASP A 159 -14.29 -3.91 11.47
CA ASP A 159 -14.66 -5.28 11.15
C ASP A 159 -13.41 -6.12 10.94
N ALA A 160 -13.47 -7.35 11.44
CA ALA A 160 -12.40 -8.32 11.32
C ALA A 160 -12.92 -9.65 10.80
N ARG A 161 -12.10 -10.33 10.01
CA ARG A 161 -12.38 -11.66 9.50
C ARG A 161 -11.18 -12.56 9.65
N ARG A 162 -11.43 -13.77 10.14
CA ARG A 162 -10.45 -14.85 10.18
C ARG A 162 -10.42 -15.56 8.83
N VAL A 163 -9.22 -15.84 8.34
CA VAL A 163 -8.93 -16.64 7.16
C VAL A 163 -8.30 -17.95 7.62
N GLU A 164 -8.98 -19.05 7.34
CA GLU A 164 -8.48 -20.39 7.61
C GLU A 164 -7.61 -20.84 6.43
N ILE A 165 -6.42 -21.36 6.73
CA ILE A 165 -5.51 -21.98 5.76
C ILE A 165 -5.06 -23.34 6.31
N PRO A 166 -4.53 -24.25 5.48
CA PRO A 166 -4.11 -25.56 5.95
C PRO A 166 -3.12 -25.49 7.13
N GLY A 167 -3.59 -25.87 8.33
CA GLY A 167 -2.79 -25.94 9.54
C GLY A 167 -2.79 -24.69 10.45
N THR A 168 -3.39 -23.56 10.05
CA THR A 168 -3.48 -22.35 10.91
C THR A 168 -4.52 -21.34 10.39
N SER A 169 -4.63 -20.19 11.03
CA SER A 169 -5.43 -19.06 10.58
C SER A 169 -4.72 -17.73 10.84
N PHE A 170 -5.10 -16.71 10.10
CA PHE A 170 -4.75 -15.33 10.40
C PHE A 170 -6.01 -14.47 10.38
N LYS A 171 -5.97 -13.32 11.03
CA LYS A 171 -7.08 -12.37 11.12
C LYS A 171 -6.72 -11.09 10.37
N LEU A 172 -7.60 -10.67 9.47
CA LEU A 172 -7.55 -9.37 8.82
C LEU A 172 -8.57 -8.46 9.49
N THR A 173 -8.15 -7.26 9.88
CA THR A 173 -9.03 -6.21 10.39
C THR A 173 -8.94 -5.00 9.47
N CYS A 174 -10.08 -4.56 8.96
CA CYS A 174 -10.18 -3.32 8.19
C CYS A 174 -10.07 -2.16 9.17
N THR A 175 -9.16 -1.21 8.97
CA THR A 175 -8.91 -0.10 9.90
C THR A 175 -9.03 1.25 9.21
N PRO A 176 -9.34 2.34 9.94
CA PRO A 176 -9.51 3.64 9.30
C PRO A 176 -8.27 4.18 8.61
N ALA A 177 -8.48 5.04 7.62
CA ALA A 177 -7.48 5.87 6.97
C ALA A 177 -8.12 7.22 6.61
N GLN A 178 -7.33 8.22 6.20
CA GLN A 178 -7.80 9.53 5.75
C GLN A 178 -7.60 9.64 4.24
N HIS A 179 -8.55 9.15 3.44
CA HIS A 179 -8.46 9.15 1.99
C HIS A 179 -9.83 9.34 1.33
N LEU A 180 -9.92 9.18 0.01
CA LEU A 180 -11.15 9.20 -0.78
C LEU A 180 -11.19 8.03 -1.77
N THR A 181 -12.32 7.82 -2.44
CA THR A 181 -12.51 6.73 -3.40
C THR A 181 -13.22 7.19 -4.66
N GLY A 182 -13.08 6.43 -5.75
CA GLY A 182 -13.82 6.61 -6.99
C GLY A 182 -13.04 6.15 -8.22
N ARG A 183 -13.72 5.49 -9.18
CA ARG A 183 -13.14 4.99 -10.43
C ARG A 183 -13.69 5.71 -11.66
N GLY A 184 -14.71 6.54 -11.50
CA GLY A 184 -15.33 7.32 -12.56
C GLY A 184 -15.85 8.67 -12.05
N LEU A 185 -16.67 9.30 -12.87
CA LEU A 185 -17.20 10.64 -12.59
C LEU A 185 -18.37 10.64 -11.59
N LEU A 186 -19.04 9.49 -11.41
CA LEU A 186 -20.30 9.38 -10.68
C LEU A 186 -20.21 8.46 -9.46
N ASP A 187 -19.03 7.98 -9.08
CA ASP A 187 -18.84 7.02 -7.99
C ASP A 187 -17.89 7.51 -6.88
N GLN A 188 -17.53 8.80 -6.92
CA GLN A 188 -16.73 9.44 -5.89
C GLN A 188 -17.37 9.24 -4.51
N GLY A 189 -16.63 8.67 -3.57
CA GLY A 189 -17.08 8.41 -2.19
C GLY A 189 -18.18 7.35 -2.04
N LYS A 190 -18.47 6.53 -3.06
CA LYS A 190 -19.49 5.47 -2.98
C LYS A 190 -18.98 4.17 -2.33
N THR A 191 -17.68 4.03 -2.15
CA THR A 191 -17.06 2.90 -1.44
C THR A 191 -16.17 3.43 -0.33
N LEU A 192 -15.91 2.61 0.68
CA LEU A 192 -15.00 2.95 1.76
C LEU A 192 -13.52 2.87 1.28
N TRP A 193 -12.63 3.50 2.04
CA TRP A 193 -11.16 3.41 1.96
C TRP A 193 -10.65 2.93 3.32
N SER A 194 -9.52 2.21 3.38
CA SER A 194 -9.03 1.68 4.64
C SER A 194 -7.52 1.45 4.66
N SER A 195 -7.01 1.34 5.87
CA SER A 195 -5.80 0.60 6.18
C SER A 195 -6.17 -0.83 6.63
N TRP A 196 -5.18 -1.69 6.86
CA TRP A 196 -5.41 -3.08 7.26
C TRP A 196 -4.42 -3.56 8.31
N ALA A 197 -4.92 -4.22 9.35
CA ALA A 197 -4.12 -4.96 10.31
C ALA A 197 -4.23 -6.47 10.05
N VAL A 198 -3.09 -7.17 10.02
CA VAL A 198 -2.98 -8.62 9.95
C VAL A 198 -2.44 -9.15 11.26
N GLU A 199 -3.12 -10.11 11.87
CA GLU A 199 -2.66 -10.79 13.08
C GLU A 199 -2.60 -12.31 12.83
N GLY A 200 -1.46 -12.94 13.08
CA GLY A 200 -1.30 -14.39 12.93
C GLY A 200 -0.11 -14.90 13.75
N GLU A 201 -0.31 -16.00 14.50
CA GLU A 201 0.70 -16.66 15.34
C GLU A 201 1.51 -15.67 16.21
N GLY A 202 0.83 -14.71 16.84
CA GLY A 202 1.45 -13.72 17.73
C GLY A 202 2.19 -12.57 17.03
N LYS A 203 2.21 -12.53 15.70
CA LYS A 203 2.80 -11.45 14.90
C LYS A 203 1.74 -10.53 14.32
N LYS A 204 2.12 -9.26 14.14
CA LYS A 204 1.23 -8.22 13.61
C LYS A 204 1.87 -7.42 12.50
N VAL A 205 1.17 -7.32 11.37
CA VAL A 205 1.57 -6.50 10.22
C VAL A 205 0.52 -5.44 9.96
N TYR A 206 0.93 -4.23 9.60
CA TYR A 206 0.05 -3.14 9.25
C TYR A 206 0.29 -2.65 7.82
N PHE A 207 -0.77 -2.58 7.03
CA PHE A 207 -0.76 -1.97 5.70
C PHE A 207 -1.54 -0.66 5.75
N THR A 208 -0.86 0.45 5.52
CA THR A 208 -1.46 1.78 5.72
C THR A 208 -2.47 2.15 4.62
N GLY A 209 -2.35 1.56 3.43
CA GLY A 209 -3.00 2.08 2.23
C GLY A 209 -2.57 3.52 1.92
N ASP A 210 -3.35 4.20 1.09
CA ASP A 210 -3.21 5.64 0.93
C ASP A 210 -3.93 6.38 2.03
N THR A 211 -3.26 7.40 2.54
CA THR A 211 -3.82 8.22 3.60
C THR A 211 -3.12 9.56 3.70
N GLY A 212 -3.86 10.59 4.06
CA GLY A 212 -3.33 11.78 4.68
C GLY A 212 -3.08 11.54 6.17
N TYR A 213 -2.37 12.47 6.80
CA TYR A 213 -2.21 12.50 8.26
C TYR A 213 -2.78 13.76 8.89
N ARG A 214 -2.98 14.81 8.09
CA ARG A 214 -3.43 16.15 8.50
C ARG A 214 -4.00 16.86 7.29
N SER A 215 -4.64 18.01 7.49
CA SER A 215 -5.08 18.87 6.39
C SER A 215 -4.40 20.23 6.48
N VAL A 216 -3.55 20.52 5.51
CA VAL A 216 -2.75 21.74 5.41
C VAL A 216 -3.36 22.63 4.33
N LYS A 217 -3.62 23.90 4.63
CA LYS A 217 -4.00 24.89 3.61
C LYS A 217 -2.78 25.70 3.16
N ASP A 218 -2.93 26.37 2.04
CA ASP A 218 -1.90 27.24 1.47
C ASP A 218 -1.47 28.32 2.49
N GLY A 219 -0.17 28.44 2.71
CA GLY A 219 0.42 29.37 3.69
C GLY A 219 0.32 28.97 5.16
N GLU A 220 -0.32 27.85 5.51
CA GLU A 220 -0.38 27.38 6.90
C GLU A 220 0.92 26.66 7.32
N ASN A 221 1.29 26.82 8.60
CA ASN A 221 2.35 26.01 9.19
C ASN A 221 1.86 24.57 9.37
N GLU A 222 2.40 23.65 8.56
CA GLU A 222 2.04 22.24 8.57
C GLU A 222 2.18 21.61 9.96
N ALA A 223 3.20 21.99 10.74
CA ALA A 223 3.50 21.41 12.05
C ALA A 223 2.42 21.69 13.10
N GLU A 224 1.66 22.78 12.94
CA GLU A 224 0.60 23.22 13.88
C GLU A 224 -0.78 22.64 13.53
N ARG A 225 -0.91 21.95 12.40
CA ARG A 225 -2.17 21.39 11.95
C ARG A 225 -2.59 20.18 12.79
N PRO A 226 -3.89 20.03 13.09
CA PRO A 226 -4.40 18.84 13.75
C PRO A 226 -4.15 17.61 12.86
N VAL A 227 -3.92 16.49 13.53
CA VAL A 227 -3.58 15.21 12.90
C VAL A 227 -4.76 14.24 13.00
N CYS A 228 -4.82 13.27 12.10
CA CYS A 228 -5.82 12.22 12.08
C CYS A 228 -5.68 11.35 13.34
N PRO A 229 -6.69 11.28 14.22
CA PRO A 229 -6.59 10.54 15.48
C PRO A 229 -6.55 9.02 15.28
N ALA A 230 -6.98 8.53 14.11
CA ALA A 230 -7.11 7.11 13.82
C ALA A 230 -5.80 6.34 14.02
N PHE A 231 -4.64 6.89 13.63
CA PHE A 231 -3.37 6.16 13.74
C PHE A 231 -2.97 5.89 15.18
N LYS A 232 -3.19 6.86 16.08
CA LYS A 232 -2.95 6.68 17.50
C LYS A 232 -3.93 5.65 18.09
N GLU A 233 -5.20 5.72 17.70
CA GLU A 233 -6.22 4.75 18.09
C GLU A 233 -5.86 3.33 17.62
N ILE A 234 -5.37 3.18 16.38
CA ILE A 234 -4.90 1.91 15.83
C ILE A 234 -3.74 1.37 16.67
N GLY A 235 -2.72 2.20 16.96
CA GLY A 235 -1.59 1.80 17.80
C GLY A 235 -2.00 1.39 19.22
N GLU A 236 -3.01 2.06 19.78
CA GLU A 236 -3.59 1.72 21.09
C GLU A 236 -4.39 0.41 21.08
N ARG A 237 -5.27 0.22 20.09
CA ARG A 237 -6.12 -0.98 19.97
C ARG A 237 -5.31 -2.25 19.70
N PHE A 238 -4.30 -2.17 18.84
CA PHE A 238 -3.48 -3.34 18.47
C PHE A 238 -2.26 -3.52 19.37
N GLY A 239 -1.86 -2.50 20.14
CA GLY A 239 -0.66 -2.57 20.99
C GLY A 239 0.65 -2.55 20.19
N GLY A 240 0.62 -2.02 18.97
CA GLY A 240 1.77 -1.96 18.06
C GLY A 240 1.85 -3.08 17.02
N PHE A 241 2.81 -2.94 16.11
CA PHE A 241 3.02 -3.84 14.98
C PHE A 241 4.49 -4.22 14.85
N ASP A 242 4.75 -5.45 14.41
CA ASP A 242 6.11 -5.89 14.12
C ASP A 242 6.62 -5.25 12.83
N LEU A 243 5.78 -5.18 11.80
CA LEU A 243 6.06 -4.54 10.52
C LEU A 243 4.91 -3.65 10.07
N ALA A 244 5.21 -2.49 9.48
CA ALA A 244 4.26 -1.65 8.78
C ALA A 244 4.72 -1.29 7.36
N MET A 245 3.79 -1.22 6.40
CA MET A 245 4.03 -0.62 5.09
C MET A 245 3.35 0.75 5.04
N ILE A 246 4.12 1.82 4.84
CA ILE A 246 3.67 3.20 5.00
C ILE A 246 4.02 4.02 3.74
N PRO A 247 3.06 4.76 3.14
CA PRO A 247 3.30 5.50 1.90
C PRO A 247 4.24 6.68 2.16
N ILE A 248 5.08 7.01 1.17
CA ILE A 248 5.99 8.16 1.25
C ILE A 248 5.92 9.07 0.03
N GLY A 249 5.13 8.74 -1.00
CA GLY A 249 4.99 9.52 -2.23
C GLY A 249 3.60 10.15 -2.39
N ALA A 250 3.36 10.74 -3.56
CA ALA A 250 2.12 11.38 -3.95
C ALA A 250 1.71 12.59 -3.09
N TYR A 251 2.67 13.37 -2.58
CA TYR A 251 2.39 14.34 -1.51
C TYR A 251 2.44 15.82 -1.91
N ASN A 252 2.89 16.19 -3.10
CA ASN A 252 2.92 17.59 -3.53
C ASN A 252 1.80 17.97 -4.51
N PRO A 253 1.25 19.20 -4.42
CA PRO A 253 1.54 20.22 -3.40
C PRO A 253 0.77 19.96 -2.10
N ARG A 254 1.37 20.30 -0.95
CA ARG A 254 0.80 20.03 0.38
C ARG A 254 -0.59 20.64 0.61
N TRP A 255 -0.87 21.84 0.11
CA TRP A 255 -2.17 22.49 0.31
C TRP A 255 -3.36 21.71 -0.29
N PHE A 256 -3.07 20.80 -1.22
CA PHE A 256 -4.05 19.93 -1.86
C PHE A 256 -3.88 18.48 -1.39
N MET A 257 -2.68 17.92 -1.55
CA MET A 257 -2.46 16.49 -1.34
C MET A 257 -2.47 16.09 0.13
N SER A 258 -2.19 17.00 1.08
CA SER A 258 -2.12 16.63 2.51
C SER A 258 -3.39 15.97 3.05
N THR A 259 -4.56 16.37 2.54
CA THR A 259 -5.84 15.83 2.99
C THR A 259 -5.98 14.33 2.70
N ILE A 260 -5.21 13.79 1.75
CA ILE A 260 -5.35 12.42 1.26
C ILE A 260 -4.03 11.64 1.13
N HIS A 261 -2.87 12.29 1.14
CA HIS A 261 -1.55 11.65 1.09
C HIS A 261 -0.57 12.23 2.11
N CYS A 262 0.15 11.33 2.76
CA CYS A 262 1.25 11.63 3.66
C CYS A 262 2.47 12.06 2.86
N ALA A 263 3.11 13.14 3.31
CA ALA A 263 4.51 13.36 2.98
C ALA A 263 5.40 12.56 3.96
N PRO A 264 6.70 12.35 3.68
CA PRO A 264 7.56 11.56 4.56
C PRO A 264 7.59 12.02 6.02
N GLN A 265 7.43 13.33 6.30
CA GLN A 265 7.31 13.85 7.67
C GLN A 265 6.04 13.40 8.40
N ASP A 266 4.97 13.08 7.66
CA ASP A 266 3.76 12.47 8.21
C ASP A 266 3.96 10.96 8.38
N SER A 267 4.59 10.30 7.41
CA SER A 267 4.85 8.86 7.42
C SER A 267 5.64 8.43 8.67
N VAL A 268 6.66 9.20 9.07
CA VAL A 268 7.44 8.92 10.28
C VAL A 268 6.64 9.15 11.58
N ARG A 269 5.59 9.98 11.55
CA ARG A 269 4.68 10.17 12.69
C ARG A 269 3.65 9.05 12.76
N ILE A 270 3.11 8.62 11.62
CA ILE A 270 2.26 7.42 11.54
C ILE A 270 3.00 6.23 12.13
N PHE A 271 4.26 6.00 11.74
CA PHE A 271 5.12 4.94 12.29
C PHE A 271 5.12 4.91 13.83
N LYS A 272 5.24 6.10 14.47
CA LYS A 272 5.20 6.22 15.93
C LYS A 272 3.80 6.02 16.51
N ASP A 273 2.79 6.63 15.89
CA ASP A 273 1.41 6.60 16.39
C ASP A 273 0.83 5.19 16.37
N ILE A 274 1.11 4.41 15.32
CA ILE A 274 0.73 2.99 15.23
C ILE A 274 1.65 2.08 16.07
N ARG A 275 2.71 2.63 16.68
CA ARG A 275 3.71 1.90 17.48
C ARG A 275 4.35 0.73 16.72
N ALA A 276 4.72 0.98 15.47
CA ALA A 276 5.43 -0.02 14.67
C ALA A 276 6.88 -0.17 15.16
N LYS A 277 7.41 -1.39 15.14
CA LYS A 277 8.82 -1.68 15.43
C LYS A 277 9.69 -1.47 14.19
N LYS A 278 9.21 -1.96 13.05
CA LYS A 278 9.85 -1.85 11.73
C LYS A 278 8.83 -1.36 10.71
N ALA A 279 9.30 -0.66 9.69
CA ALA A 279 8.50 -0.28 8.54
C ALA A 279 9.28 -0.35 7.24
N VAL A 280 8.53 -0.52 6.14
CA VAL A 280 9.01 -0.39 4.77
C VAL A 280 8.20 0.67 4.04
N ALA A 281 8.89 1.47 3.22
CA ALA A 281 8.27 2.52 2.42
C ALA A 281 7.49 1.96 1.22
N MET A 282 6.41 2.65 0.85
CA MET A 282 5.60 2.32 -0.33
C MET A 282 5.07 3.57 -1.05
N HIS A 283 4.29 3.39 -2.11
CA HIS A 283 3.61 4.44 -2.87
C HIS A 283 4.54 5.45 -3.55
N TRP A 284 5.73 5.02 -3.93
CA TRP A 284 6.69 5.85 -4.66
C TRP A 284 7.37 5.04 -5.77
N GLY A 285 8.08 5.74 -6.65
CA GLY A 285 8.99 5.09 -7.60
C GLY A 285 8.35 4.27 -8.72
N THR A 286 7.05 4.42 -8.97
CA THR A 286 6.34 3.65 -9.99
C THR A 286 5.60 4.52 -11.00
N TRP A 287 4.70 5.40 -10.52
CA TRP A 287 4.00 6.40 -11.34
C TRP A 287 4.32 7.81 -10.86
N ILE A 288 4.23 8.77 -11.79
CA ILE A 288 4.22 10.20 -11.45
C ILE A 288 2.75 10.58 -11.25
N LEU A 289 2.32 10.67 -9.99
CA LEU A 289 0.95 11.03 -9.63
C LEU A 289 0.80 12.51 -9.24
N THR A 290 1.91 13.15 -8.90
CA THR A 290 1.99 14.49 -8.29
C THR A 290 3.26 15.22 -8.76
N THR A 291 3.65 16.28 -8.05
CA THR A 291 4.67 17.23 -8.50
C THR A 291 6.02 17.15 -7.79
N GLU A 292 6.19 16.29 -6.78
CA GLU A 292 7.52 16.04 -6.22
C GLU A 292 8.47 15.36 -7.21
N ASP A 293 9.77 15.57 -7.02
CA ASP A 293 10.80 14.82 -7.75
C ASP A 293 10.72 13.33 -7.41
N ILE A 294 10.79 12.47 -8.43
CA ILE A 294 10.64 11.01 -8.28
C ILE A 294 11.68 10.36 -7.36
N THR A 295 12.83 11.03 -7.12
CA THR A 295 13.91 10.56 -6.24
C THR A 295 13.92 11.24 -4.87
N GLU A 296 13.05 12.22 -4.64
CA GLU A 296 12.93 12.93 -3.35
C GLU A 296 12.43 12.03 -2.20
N PRO A 297 11.39 11.18 -2.37
CA PRO A 297 10.73 10.53 -1.24
C PRO A 297 11.68 9.75 -0.31
N PRO A 298 12.60 8.88 -0.80
CA PRO A 298 13.54 8.16 0.08
C PRO A 298 14.51 9.09 0.83
N LYS A 299 15.00 10.14 0.16
CA LYS A 299 15.95 11.10 0.74
C LYS A 299 15.28 11.87 1.87
N ARG A 300 14.05 12.31 1.62
CA ARG A 300 13.24 13.04 2.58
C ARG A 300 12.80 12.14 3.73
N LEU A 301 12.46 10.88 3.49
CA LEU A 301 12.21 9.91 4.55
C LEU A 301 13.40 9.80 5.51
N ALA A 302 14.61 9.59 4.98
CA ALA A 302 15.82 9.48 5.79
C ALA A 302 16.06 10.76 6.64
N GLU A 303 15.84 11.93 6.05
CA GLU A 303 15.93 13.21 6.76
C GLU A 303 14.92 13.32 7.91
N GLU A 304 13.65 12.95 7.67
CA GLU A 304 12.59 13.02 8.67
C GLU A 304 12.77 11.98 9.78
N CYS A 305 13.29 10.79 9.47
CA CYS A 305 13.70 9.80 10.48
C CYS A 305 14.74 10.38 11.44
N ARG A 306 15.82 10.99 10.90
CA ARG A 306 16.86 11.64 11.71
C ARG A 306 16.32 12.77 12.57
N LYS A 307 15.43 13.61 12.03
CA LYS A 307 14.82 14.75 12.76
C LYS A 307 14.08 14.31 14.02
N ILE A 308 13.41 13.16 14.01
CA ILE A 308 12.60 12.71 15.15
C ILE A 308 13.19 11.50 15.88
N GLY A 309 14.45 11.15 15.60
CA GLY A 309 15.18 10.09 16.30
C GLY A 309 14.68 8.67 16.00
N ILE A 310 14.20 8.41 14.78
CA ILE A 310 13.97 7.05 14.29
C ILE A 310 15.26 6.58 13.62
N ASP A 311 15.78 5.44 14.06
CA ASP A 311 16.88 4.76 13.37
C ASP A 311 16.43 4.41 11.95
N GLU A 312 17.22 4.77 10.93
CA GLU A 312 16.93 4.47 9.52
C GLU A 312 16.80 2.95 9.28
N ALA A 313 17.43 2.11 10.12
CA ALA A 313 17.26 0.66 10.11
C ALA A 313 15.86 0.18 10.55
N ASN A 314 15.03 1.08 11.11
CA ASN A 314 13.66 0.79 11.53
C ASN A 314 12.60 1.27 10.54
N PHE A 315 12.93 2.14 9.57
CA PHE A 315 12.03 2.54 8.50
C PHE A 315 12.78 2.52 7.16
N LEU A 316 12.71 1.36 6.51
CA LEU A 316 13.54 0.99 5.38
C LEU A 316 12.91 1.41 4.05
N VAL A 317 13.79 1.61 3.08
CA VAL A 317 13.46 1.68 1.66
C VAL A 317 13.99 0.41 1.00
N SER A 318 13.24 -0.13 0.05
CA SER A 318 13.59 -1.34 -0.70
C SER A 318 13.73 -1.03 -2.17
N ASP A 319 14.47 -1.86 -2.90
CA ASP A 319 14.39 -1.91 -4.36
C ASP A 319 13.09 -2.58 -4.80
N ILE A 320 12.60 -2.26 -5.99
CA ILE A 320 11.44 -2.96 -6.55
C ILE A 320 11.83 -4.41 -6.83
N GLY A 321 11.10 -5.35 -6.25
CA GLY A 321 11.34 -6.79 -6.26
C GLY A 321 12.22 -7.29 -5.12
N GLU A 322 12.75 -6.42 -4.25
CA GLU A 322 13.53 -6.85 -3.09
C GLU A 322 12.65 -7.43 -1.98
N THR A 323 13.11 -8.53 -1.38
CA THR A 323 12.55 -9.10 -0.15
C THR A 323 13.36 -8.63 1.06
N LYS A 324 12.68 -8.06 2.06
CA LYS A 324 13.23 -7.72 3.38
C LYS A 324 12.69 -8.69 4.44
N TYR A 325 13.43 -8.86 5.52
CA TYR A 325 13.17 -9.83 6.60
C TYR A 325 13.09 -9.13 7.97
N PHE A 326 12.18 -9.56 8.86
CA PHE A 326 11.89 -8.88 10.14
C PHE A 326 11.50 -9.80 11.30
#